data_AF-U7R8E3-F1
#
_entry.id   AF-U7R8E3-F1
#
_cell.length_a   1.000
_cell.length_b   1.000
_cell.length_c   1.000
_cell.angle_alpha   90.00
_cell.angle_beta   90.00
_cell.angle_gamma   90.00
#
_symmetry.space_group_name_H-M   'P 1'
#
loop_
_entity.id
_entity.type
_entity.pdbx_description
1 polymer ?
#
loop_
_entity_poly.entity_id
_entity_poly.type
_entity_poly.pdbx_seq_one_letter_code
_entity_poly.pdbx_strand_id
1 'polypeptide(L)'
;MNWLSLLLKNIKKPAMPRLPPLKATASLILALLPCIALIWIWWWGPGWQFRQTHPLENLSARWLATVIILLLALGFIGTKIWRRLRQLEKLKLDVALREVDPVLADMTHQDSYLHHWKERLQRHLGTWHYLYQRPWYLMLGNTGSGKTSLIQEGYKLTDIALPDSHKGEEAHPLHLRCWLGEKAVIIDPDGFLIDQISPSDTSKPQLPARLWQSLLTWLTENRQRQPLNGIILTVDTHRLLTDNKAQRERYIAALHLRLQDLRLTLHNPLPFYLVLTKLDLLHGFSAAFQSLDKPQRTQILGVTFSLNAHDEHSWRTE
;
A
#
# COMPACT_ATOMS: atom_id res chain seq x y z
N MET A 1 -5.53 -52.56 19.60
CA MET A 1 -4.52 -51.76 20.32
C MET A 1 -3.19 -51.97 19.62
N ASN A 2 -2.87 -51.13 18.63
CA ASN A 2 -1.82 -51.39 17.63
C ASN A 2 -0.44 -50.98 18.16
N TRP A 3 0.33 -51.94 18.66
CA TRP A 3 1.71 -51.73 19.10
C TRP A 3 2.66 -51.27 17.97
N LEU A 4 2.27 -51.48 16.71
CA LEU A 4 3.00 -51.00 15.52
C LEU A 4 2.98 -49.47 15.36
N SER A 5 1.97 -48.74 15.86
CA SER A 5 1.92 -47.28 15.74
C SER A 5 2.82 -46.54 16.75
N LEU A 6 3.25 -47.22 17.82
CA LEU A 6 4.18 -46.65 18.81
C LEU A 6 5.64 -46.73 18.35
N LEU A 7 6.01 -47.76 17.58
CA LEU A 7 7.36 -47.92 17.05
C LEU A 7 7.70 -46.95 15.91
N LEU A 8 6.71 -46.54 15.11
CA LEU A 8 6.92 -45.59 14.01
C LEU A 8 7.03 -44.12 14.47
N LYS A 9 6.69 -43.81 15.73
CA LYS A 9 6.71 -42.43 16.25
C LYS A 9 8.10 -41.97 16.73
N ASN A 10 9.05 -42.89 16.88
CA ASN A 10 10.38 -42.61 17.47
C ASN A 10 11.55 -42.63 16.47
N ILE A 11 11.31 -42.73 15.17
CA ILE A 11 12.37 -42.56 14.17
C ILE A 11 12.59 -41.06 13.98
N LYS A 12 13.51 -40.49 14.78
CA LYS A 12 14.07 -39.16 14.53
C LYS A 12 14.68 -39.17 13.13
N LYS A 13 14.08 -38.40 12.21
CA LYS A 13 14.63 -38.17 10.87
C LYS A 13 16.07 -37.67 11.03
N PRO A 14 17.07 -38.29 10.37
CA PRO A 14 18.42 -37.74 10.36
C PRO A 14 18.36 -36.34 9.75
N ALA A 15 18.97 -35.37 10.42
CA ALA A 15 19.09 -34.02 9.91
C ALA A 15 19.85 -34.07 8.58
N MET A 16 19.14 -33.97 7.46
CA MET A 16 19.79 -33.80 6.16
C MET A 16 20.55 -32.47 6.20
N PRO A 17 21.83 -32.44 5.76
CA PRO A 17 22.55 -31.18 5.62
C PRO A 17 21.75 -30.30 4.64
N ARG A 18 21.39 -29.09 5.09
CA ARG A 18 20.72 -28.10 4.25
C ARG A 18 21.62 -27.84 3.04
N LEU A 19 21.19 -28.31 1.87
CA LEU A 19 21.84 -28.00 0.61
C LEU A 19 21.99 -26.47 0.51
N PRO A 20 23.17 -25.96 0.12
CA PRO A 20 23.35 -24.53 -0.05
C PRO A 20 22.31 -24.02 -1.06
N PRO A 21 21.80 -22.78 -0.89
CA PRO A 21 20.76 -22.24 -1.75
C PRO A 21 21.20 -22.35 -3.22
N LEU A 22 20.28 -22.66 -4.14
CA LEU A 22 20.54 -22.81 -5.60
C LEU A 22 21.38 -21.67 -6.20
N LYS A 23 21.36 -20.48 -5.58
CA LYS A 23 22.18 -19.33 -5.96
C LYS A 23 23.69 -19.52 -5.66
N ALA A 24 24.03 -20.23 -4.58
CA ALA A 24 25.41 -20.54 -4.19
C ALA A 24 26.02 -21.63 -5.09
N THR A 25 25.23 -22.65 -5.46
CA THR A 25 25.66 -23.67 -6.42
C THR A 25 25.84 -23.06 -7.81
N ALA A 26 24.95 -22.16 -8.24
CA ALA A 26 25.11 -21.42 -9.50
C ALA A 26 26.37 -20.53 -9.53
N SER A 27 26.76 -19.91 -8.41
CA SER A 27 28.01 -19.14 -8.35
C SER A 27 29.27 -19.99 -8.41
N LEU A 28 29.23 -21.22 -7.87
CA LEU A 28 30.35 -22.17 -7.92
C LEU A 28 30.54 -22.72 -9.35
N ILE A 29 29.45 -23.10 -10.02
CA ILE A 29 29.49 -23.58 -11.41
C ILE A 29 30.07 -22.51 -12.34
N LEU A 30 29.68 -21.25 -12.15
CA LEU A 30 30.17 -20.14 -12.97
C LEU A 30 31.66 -19.82 -12.74
N ALA A 31 32.18 -20.07 -11.55
CA ALA A 31 33.60 -19.94 -11.24
C ALA A 31 34.45 -21.08 -11.82
N LEU A 32 33.87 -22.28 -11.97
CA LEU A 32 34.56 -23.46 -12.53
C LEU A 32 34.63 -23.44 -14.06
N LEU A 33 33.69 -22.76 -14.73
CA LEU A 33 33.58 -22.66 -16.19
C LEU A 33 34.87 -22.16 -16.88
N PRO A 34 35.55 -21.07 -16.44
CA PRO A 34 36.82 -20.67 -17.04
C PRO A 34 37.95 -21.68 -16.79
N CYS A 35 37.98 -22.35 -15.63
CA CYS A 35 38.98 -23.39 -15.34
C CYS A 35 38.80 -24.60 -16.28
N ILE A 36 37.56 -25.02 -16.53
CA ILE A 36 37.23 -26.11 -17.46
C ILE A 36 37.60 -25.72 -18.90
N ALA A 37 37.30 -24.48 -19.31
CA ALA A 37 37.67 -23.98 -20.64
C ALA A 37 39.19 -23.94 -20.85
N LEU A 38 39.96 -23.56 -19.82
CA LEU A 38 41.43 -23.59 -19.86
C LEU A 38 41.97 -25.03 -19.97
N ILE A 39 41.44 -25.96 -19.18
CA ILE A 39 41.83 -27.38 -19.27
C ILE A 39 41.54 -27.93 -20.67
N TRP A 40 40.39 -27.59 -21.25
CA TRP A 40 40.01 -28.01 -22.60
C TRP A 40 40.95 -27.47 -23.68
N ILE A 41 41.34 -26.19 -23.61
CA ILE A 41 42.26 -25.56 -24.58
C ILE A 41 43.64 -26.21 -24.57
N TRP A 42 44.16 -26.59 -23.41
CA TRP A 42 45.51 -27.16 -23.31
C TRP A 42 45.54 -28.66 -23.60
N TRP A 43 44.48 -29.41 -23.28
CA TRP A 43 44.45 -30.86 -23.46
C TRP A 43 43.89 -31.28 -24.83
N TRP A 44 42.83 -30.62 -25.30
CA TRP A 44 42.13 -30.96 -26.54
C TRP A 44 42.27 -29.92 -27.65
N GLY A 45 42.71 -28.69 -27.34
CA GLY A 45 42.97 -27.65 -28.34
C GLY A 45 43.92 -28.04 -29.49
N PRO A 46 45.03 -28.77 -29.29
CA PRO A 46 45.96 -29.13 -30.38
C PRO A 46 45.29 -29.96 -31.49
N GLY A 47 44.40 -30.89 -31.11
CA GLY A 47 43.75 -31.81 -32.05
C GLY A 47 42.49 -31.26 -32.71
N TRP A 48 42.09 -30.04 -32.36
CA TRP A 48 40.84 -29.46 -32.85
C TRP A 48 41.02 -28.82 -34.23
N GLN A 49 40.38 -29.41 -35.24
CA GLN A 49 40.33 -28.89 -36.60
C GLN A 49 39.07 -28.05 -36.79
N PHE A 50 39.24 -26.79 -37.19
CA PHE A 50 38.14 -25.92 -37.57
C PHE A 50 38.35 -25.43 -39.00
N ARG A 51 37.44 -25.79 -39.92
CA ARG A 51 37.48 -25.41 -41.35
C ARG A 51 38.85 -25.66 -42.03
N GLN A 52 39.46 -26.82 -41.78
CA GLN A 52 40.76 -27.26 -42.35
C GLN A 52 42.01 -26.48 -41.87
N THR A 53 41.89 -25.60 -40.88
CA THR A 53 43.04 -25.01 -40.19
C THR A 53 43.11 -25.52 -38.75
N HIS A 54 44.32 -25.61 -38.20
CA HIS A 54 44.57 -25.92 -36.78
C HIS A 54 44.90 -24.63 -36.02
N PRO A 55 43.91 -23.76 -35.72
CA PRO A 55 44.16 -22.44 -35.13
C PRO A 55 44.80 -22.51 -33.73
N LEU A 56 44.67 -23.65 -33.04
CA LEU A 56 45.20 -23.90 -31.69
C LEU A 56 46.43 -24.81 -31.68
N GLU A 57 47.01 -25.16 -32.82
CA GLU A 57 48.31 -25.86 -32.87
C GLU A 57 49.45 -24.93 -32.45
N ASN A 58 49.38 -23.67 -32.88
CA ASN A 58 50.35 -22.64 -32.53
C ASN A 58 50.33 -22.28 -31.04
N LEU A 59 51.52 -22.25 -30.44
CA LEU A 59 51.72 -21.94 -29.01
C LEU A 59 51.22 -20.52 -28.66
N SER A 60 51.44 -19.55 -29.55
CA SER A 60 50.99 -18.17 -29.41
C SER A 60 49.47 -18.03 -29.41
N ALA A 61 48.76 -18.84 -30.19
CA ALA A 61 47.30 -18.81 -30.27
C ALA A 61 46.64 -19.33 -28.98
N ARG A 62 47.25 -20.31 -28.30
CA ARG A 62 46.77 -20.80 -27.00
C ARG A 62 46.93 -19.74 -25.91
N TRP A 63 48.08 -19.08 -25.85
CA TRP A 63 48.31 -17.97 -24.92
C TRP A 63 47.34 -16.80 -25.17
N LEU A 64 47.02 -16.50 -26.43
CA LEU A 64 46.03 -15.47 -26.76
C LEU A 64 44.62 -15.87 -26.29
N ALA A 65 44.22 -17.13 -26.49
CA ALA A 65 42.93 -17.64 -26.03
C ALA A 65 42.80 -17.66 -24.49
N THR A 66 43.87 -18.02 -23.77
CA THR A 66 43.86 -17.99 -22.29
C THR A 66 43.73 -16.57 -21.76
N VAL A 67 44.43 -15.60 -22.35
CA VAL A 67 44.33 -14.18 -22.00
C VAL A 67 42.91 -13.66 -22.24
N ILE A 68 42.28 -13.99 -23.36
CA ILE A 68 40.90 -13.58 -23.66
C ILE A 68 39.92 -14.14 -22.61
N ILE A 69 40.03 -15.42 -22.26
CA ILE A 69 39.15 -16.04 -21.24
C ILE A 69 39.36 -15.39 -19.88
N LEU A 70 40.62 -15.11 -19.51
CA LEU A 70 40.95 -14.44 -18.26
C LEU A 70 40.36 -13.03 -18.22
N LEU A 71 40.47 -12.26 -19.30
CA LEU A 71 39.87 -10.91 -19.41
C LEU A 71 38.34 -10.95 -19.31
N LEU A 72 37.68 -11.91 -19.99
CA LEU A 72 36.24 -12.09 -19.91
C LEU A 72 35.78 -12.48 -18.49
N ALA A 73 36.52 -13.37 -17.83
CA ALA A 73 36.25 -13.78 -16.45
C ALA A 73 36.40 -12.60 -15.48
N LEU A 74 37.48 -11.82 -15.60
CA LEU A 74 37.72 -10.63 -14.79
C LEU A 74 36.64 -9.56 -15.01
N GLY A 75 36.25 -9.30 -16.28
CA GLY A 75 35.17 -8.36 -16.60
C GLY A 75 33.81 -8.80 -16.03
N PHE A 76 33.49 -10.08 -16.13
CA PHE A 76 32.26 -10.64 -15.57
C PHE A 76 32.24 -10.56 -14.03
N ILE A 77 33.34 -10.91 -13.36
CA ILE A 77 33.46 -10.80 -11.90
C ILE A 77 33.38 -9.33 -11.46
N GLY A 78 34.08 -8.43 -12.16
CA GLY A 78 34.07 -6.99 -11.90
C GLY A 78 32.66 -6.39 -12.00
N THR A 79 31.92 -6.71 -13.06
CA THR A 79 30.53 -6.24 -13.20
C THR A 79 29.61 -6.79 -12.11
N LYS A 80 29.79 -8.04 -11.69
CA LYS A 80 29.01 -8.64 -10.59
C LYS A 80 29.31 -8.00 -9.24
N ILE A 81 30.59 -7.75 -8.93
CA ILE A 81 31.02 -7.06 -7.71
C ILE A 81 30.50 -5.62 -7.72
N TRP A 82 30.64 -4.90 -8.83
CA TRP A 82 30.14 -3.54 -8.97
C TRP A 82 28.62 -3.44 -8.80
N ARG A 83 27.86 -4.37 -9.39
CA ARG A 83 26.41 -4.47 -9.18
C ARG A 83 26.06 -4.72 -7.73
N ARG A 84 26.80 -5.58 -7.03
CA ARG A 84 26.60 -5.85 -5.60
C ARG A 84 26.96 -4.66 -4.72
N LEU A 85 28.08 -3.99 -4.99
CA LEU A 85 28.50 -2.79 -4.27
C LEU A 85 27.45 -1.68 -4.40
N ARG A 86 26.94 -1.43 -5.61
CA ARG A 86 25.85 -0.48 -5.84
C ARG A 86 24.56 -0.86 -5.10
N GLN A 87 24.25 -2.15 -4.97
CA GLN A 87 23.10 -2.60 -4.17
C GLN A 87 23.32 -2.32 -2.69
N LEU A 88 24.52 -2.54 -2.16
CA LEU A 88 24.86 -2.26 -0.77
C LEU A 88 24.85 -0.76 -0.46
N GLU A 89 25.36 0.07 -1.35
CA GLU A 89 25.33 1.54 -1.22
C GLU A 89 23.90 2.05 -1.16
N LYS A 90 23.00 1.54 -2.03
CA LYS A 90 21.58 1.88 -1.99
C LYS A 90 20.94 1.50 -0.66
N LEU A 91 21.19 0.29 -0.17
CA LEU A 91 20.67 -0.15 1.12
C LEU A 91 21.17 0.72 2.28
N LYS A 92 22.45 1.10 2.27
CA LYS A 92 23.01 2.02 3.28
C LYS A 92 22.38 3.41 3.22
N LEU A 93 22.18 3.93 2.01
CA LEU A 93 21.49 5.20 1.79
C LEU A 93 20.05 5.14 2.30
N ASP A 94 19.32 4.06 1.98
CA ASP A 94 17.94 3.86 2.43
C ASP A 94 17.85 3.76 3.96
N VAL A 95 18.79 3.07 4.61
CA VAL A 95 18.89 3.01 6.08
C VAL A 95 19.21 4.38 6.67
N ALA A 96 20.18 5.11 6.11
CA ALA A 96 20.54 6.45 6.57
C ALA A 96 19.38 7.45 6.40
N LEU A 97 18.64 7.38 5.29
CA LEU A 97 17.45 8.21 5.07
C LEU A 97 16.33 7.88 6.07
N ARG A 98 16.17 6.61 6.46
CA ARG A 98 15.19 6.21 7.49
C ARG A 98 15.58 6.64 8.90
N GLU A 99 16.88 6.67 9.21
CA GLU A 99 17.38 7.23 10.48
C GLU A 99 17.16 8.75 10.56
N VAL A 100 17.26 9.45 9.41
CA VAL A 100 17.07 10.91 9.33
C VAL A 100 15.58 11.30 9.30
N ASP A 101 14.73 10.51 8.63
CA ASP A 101 13.30 10.78 8.49
C ASP A 101 12.45 9.61 9.01
N PRO A 102 12.04 9.64 10.30
CA PRO A 102 11.28 8.57 10.91
C PRO A 102 9.86 8.41 10.33
N VAL A 103 9.37 9.39 9.55
CA VAL A 103 8.04 9.35 8.89
C VAL A 103 8.08 8.57 7.57
N LEU A 104 9.25 8.46 6.93
CA LEU A 104 9.39 7.83 5.62
C LEU A 104 8.95 6.35 5.61
N ALA A 105 9.18 5.64 6.71
CA ALA A 105 8.77 4.24 6.86
C ALA A 105 7.24 4.09 6.84
N ASP A 106 6.51 4.94 7.56
CA ASP A 106 5.03 4.93 7.57
C ASP A 106 4.47 5.32 6.20
N MET A 107 5.06 6.31 5.53
CA MET A 107 4.67 6.69 4.16
C MET A 107 4.86 5.53 3.19
N THR A 108 6.05 4.90 3.21
CA THR A 108 6.36 3.75 2.35
C THR A 108 5.38 2.59 2.59
N HIS A 109 5.00 2.36 3.85
CA HIS A 109 4.03 1.33 4.22
C HIS A 109 2.63 1.64 3.68
N GLN A 110 2.15 2.88 3.83
CA GLN A 110 0.87 3.34 3.27
C GLN A 110 0.85 3.24 1.74
N ASP A 111 1.91 3.69 1.08
CA ASP A 111 2.01 3.67 -0.39
C ASP A 111 2.04 2.22 -0.92
N SER A 112 2.75 1.33 -0.23
CA SER A 112 2.78 -0.11 -0.56
C SER A 112 1.40 -0.74 -0.43
N TYR A 113 0.63 -0.41 0.62
CA TYR A 113 -0.75 -0.86 0.77
C TYR A 113 -1.63 -0.38 -0.39
N LEU A 114 -1.55 0.91 -0.73
CA LEU A 114 -2.32 1.52 -1.80
C LEU A 114 -2.01 0.91 -3.18
N HIS A 115 -0.72 0.68 -3.47
CA HIS A 115 -0.29 0.00 -4.69
C HIS A 115 -0.83 -1.43 -4.78
N HIS A 116 -0.70 -2.20 -3.70
CA HIS A 116 -1.20 -3.57 -3.64
C HIS A 116 -2.73 -3.62 -3.77
N TRP A 117 -3.44 -2.69 -3.14
CA TRP A 117 -4.89 -2.57 -3.26
C TRP A 117 -5.32 -2.27 -4.70
N LYS A 118 -4.63 -1.35 -5.38
CA LYS A 118 -4.87 -1.03 -6.79
C LYS A 118 -4.66 -2.25 -7.70
N GLU A 119 -3.59 -3.02 -7.49
CA GLU A 119 -3.35 -4.25 -8.26
C GLU A 119 -4.42 -5.32 -8.00
N ARG A 120 -4.85 -5.48 -6.75
CA ARG A 120 -5.95 -6.39 -6.40
C ARG A 120 -7.27 -5.91 -7.01
N LEU A 121 -7.52 -4.61 -7.06
CA LEU A 121 -8.70 -4.04 -7.72
C LEU A 121 -8.73 -4.39 -9.21
N GLN A 122 -7.59 -4.24 -9.90
CA GLN A 122 -7.47 -4.62 -11.32
C GLN A 122 -7.78 -6.11 -11.53
N ARG A 123 -7.24 -6.98 -10.67
CA ARG A 123 -7.48 -8.43 -10.72
C ARG A 123 -8.94 -8.77 -10.43
N HIS A 124 -9.58 -8.07 -9.50
CA HIS A 124 -10.98 -8.32 -9.13
C HIS A 124 -11.96 -7.85 -10.21
N LEU A 125 -11.72 -6.70 -10.83
CA LEU A 125 -12.61 -6.16 -11.87
C LEU A 125 -12.32 -6.71 -13.28
N GLY A 126 -11.11 -7.23 -13.53
CA GLY A 126 -10.78 -7.94 -14.76
C GLY A 126 -10.78 -7.06 -16.03
N THR A 127 -10.70 -5.74 -15.89
CA THR A 127 -10.79 -4.79 -17.02
C THR A 127 -9.60 -3.83 -17.07
N TRP A 128 -9.29 -3.32 -18.27
CA TRP A 128 -8.24 -2.33 -18.46
C TRP A 128 -8.58 -0.96 -17.88
N HIS A 129 -9.87 -0.59 -17.85
CA HIS A 129 -10.37 0.67 -17.31
C HIS A 129 -10.87 0.54 -15.86
N TYR A 130 -10.40 -0.47 -15.12
CA TYR A 130 -10.90 -0.86 -13.79
C TYR A 130 -11.01 0.31 -12.80
N LEU A 131 -10.09 1.28 -12.87
CA LEU A 131 -10.13 2.47 -12.04
C LEU A 131 -11.50 3.16 -12.23
N TYR A 132 -11.85 3.53 -13.45
CA TYR A 132 -13.04 4.35 -13.73
C TYR A 132 -14.35 3.57 -13.83
N GLN A 133 -14.39 2.29 -13.48
CA GLN A 133 -15.62 1.49 -13.49
C GLN A 133 -16.53 1.76 -12.30
N ARG A 134 -15.93 2.09 -11.15
CA ARG A 134 -16.67 2.41 -9.93
C ARG A 134 -16.33 3.85 -9.53
N PRO A 135 -17.33 4.65 -9.12
CA PRO A 135 -17.07 5.95 -8.51
C PRO A 135 -16.32 5.76 -7.18
N TRP A 136 -15.39 6.67 -6.91
CA TRP A 136 -14.57 6.67 -5.69
C TRP A 136 -15.06 7.76 -4.75
N TYR A 137 -15.39 7.40 -3.53
CA TYR A 137 -15.79 8.34 -2.49
C TYR A 137 -14.78 8.34 -1.36
N LEU A 138 -14.48 9.54 -0.86
CA LEU A 138 -13.66 9.70 0.34
C LEU A 138 -14.56 9.89 1.55
N MET A 139 -14.37 9.06 2.56
CA MET A 139 -15.02 9.21 3.85
C MET A 139 -14.19 10.13 4.74
N LEU A 140 -14.78 11.24 5.17
CA LEU A 140 -14.10 12.26 5.97
C LEU A 140 -14.78 12.37 7.33
N GLY A 141 -13.99 12.60 8.38
CA GLY A 141 -14.50 12.80 9.72
C GLY A 141 -13.42 12.59 10.76
N ASN A 142 -13.53 13.28 11.88
CA ASN A 142 -12.57 13.21 12.97
C ASN A 142 -12.52 11.82 13.62
N THR A 143 -11.58 11.63 14.54
CA THR A 143 -11.50 10.41 15.33
C THR A 143 -12.79 10.23 16.14
N GLY A 144 -13.39 9.03 16.03
CA GLY A 144 -14.63 8.72 16.72
C GLY A 144 -15.89 9.33 16.10
N SER A 145 -15.87 9.89 14.88
CA SER A 145 -17.08 10.44 14.22
C SER A 145 -18.10 9.38 13.77
N GLY A 146 -17.87 8.09 14.01
CA GLY A 146 -18.77 7.00 13.63
C GLY A 146 -18.56 6.46 12.20
N LYS A 147 -17.45 6.80 11.53
CA LYS A 147 -17.12 6.31 10.17
C LYS A 147 -17.22 4.79 10.03
N THR A 148 -16.50 4.07 10.89
CA THR A 148 -16.44 2.61 10.85
C THR A 148 -17.81 1.97 11.05
N SER A 149 -18.60 2.46 12.01
CA SER A 149 -19.96 1.98 12.24
C SER A 149 -20.88 2.25 11.04
N LEU A 150 -20.77 3.43 10.42
CA LEU A 150 -21.54 3.77 9.22
C LEU A 150 -21.18 2.89 8.02
N ILE A 151 -19.89 2.56 7.85
CA ILE A 151 -19.41 1.61 6.82
C ILE A 151 -19.97 0.21 7.07
N GLN A 152 -19.87 -0.28 8.31
CA GLN A 152 -20.26 -1.63 8.69
C GLN A 152 -21.77 -1.87 8.55
N GLU A 153 -22.57 -0.90 8.96
CA GLU A 153 -24.04 -1.00 8.92
C GLU A 153 -24.63 -0.58 7.56
N GLY A 154 -23.91 0.23 6.78
CA GLY A 154 -24.44 0.86 5.57
C GLY A 154 -24.47 -0.03 4.32
N TYR A 155 -23.36 -0.70 3.99
CA TYR A 155 -23.26 -1.48 2.76
C TYR A 155 -22.29 -2.65 2.88
N LYS A 156 -22.49 -3.71 2.08
CA LYS A 156 -21.54 -4.82 1.98
C LYS A 156 -20.25 -4.34 1.31
N LEU A 157 -19.27 -4.02 2.14
CA LEU A 157 -17.97 -3.51 1.75
C LEU A 157 -16.90 -4.55 2.07
N THR A 158 -16.02 -4.81 1.12
CA THR A 158 -14.93 -5.79 1.26
C THR A 158 -13.60 -5.08 1.14
N ASP A 159 -12.72 -5.24 2.14
CA ASP A 159 -11.32 -4.88 1.98
C ASP A 159 -10.61 -5.99 1.19
N ILE A 160 -10.40 -5.72 -0.10
CA ILE A 160 -9.73 -6.65 -1.00
C ILE A 160 -8.22 -6.73 -0.75
N ALA A 161 -7.62 -5.78 -0.03
CA ALA A 161 -6.19 -5.69 0.20
C ALA A 161 -5.76 -5.97 1.64
N LEU A 162 -6.68 -6.50 2.47
CA LEU A 162 -6.35 -6.90 3.83
C LEU A 162 -5.06 -7.71 3.80
N PRO A 163 -3.99 -7.26 4.49
CA PRO A 163 -2.73 -7.97 4.49
C PRO A 163 -2.98 -9.37 5.05
N ASP A 164 -2.60 -10.41 4.30
CA ASP A 164 -2.34 -11.70 4.93
C ASP A 164 -1.36 -11.39 6.06
N SER A 165 -1.74 -11.67 7.30
CA SER A 165 -1.05 -11.17 8.49
C SER A 165 0.43 -11.56 8.49
N HIS A 166 1.29 -10.72 7.92
CA HIS A 166 2.73 -10.81 8.06
C HIS A 166 3.05 -10.31 9.46
N LYS A 167 2.95 -11.23 10.43
CA LYS A 167 3.56 -11.14 11.75
C LYS A 167 5.07 -10.97 11.58
N GLY A 168 5.53 -9.73 11.50
CA GLY A 168 6.92 -9.33 11.68
C GLY A 168 6.93 -8.16 12.66
N GLU A 169 7.89 -8.13 13.57
CA GLU A 169 7.94 -7.31 14.80
C GLU A 169 8.03 -5.77 14.58
N GLU A 170 7.87 -5.27 13.35
CA GLU A 170 7.91 -3.84 13.00
C GLU A 170 6.71 -3.45 12.09
N ALA A 171 5.49 -3.85 12.47
CA ALA A 171 4.30 -3.46 11.72
C ALA A 171 3.92 -2.00 12.03
N HIS A 172 4.28 -1.08 11.12
CA HIS A 172 3.78 0.29 11.16
C HIS A 172 2.25 0.31 11.06
N PRO A 173 1.54 1.12 11.87
CA PRO A 173 0.08 1.19 11.80
C PRO A 173 -0.37 1.72 10.44
N LEU A 174 -1.36 1.05 9.85
CA LEU A 174 -2.00 1.53 8.63
C LEU A 174 -3.12 2.50 9.01
N HIS A 175 -3.03 3.74 8.54
CA HIS A 175 -3.95 4.83 8.88
C HIS A 175 -5.03 5.13 7.83
N LEU A 176 -5.30 4.15 6.97
CA LEU A 176 -6.12 4.30 5.79
C LEU A 176 -6.60 2.93 5.36
N ARG A 177 -7.88 2.83 4.98
CA ARG A 177 -8.43 1.62 4.37
C ARG A 177 -9.16 1.94 3.09
N CYS A 178 -9.10 1.01 2.14
CA CYS A 178 -9.83 1.11 0.89
C CYS A 178 -10.81 -0.05 0.78
N TRP A 179 -12.09 0.29 0.72
CA TRP A 179 -13.19 -0.65 0.67
C TRP A 179 -13.75 -0.75 -0.74
N LEU A 180 -13.92 -1.97 -1.24
CA LEU A 180 -14.61 -2.23 -2.49
C LEU A 180 -16.05 -2.64 -2.21
N GLY A 181 -17.00 -1.88 -2.73
CA GLY A 181 -18.42 -2.23 -2.78
C GLY A 181 -18.89 -2.55 -4.18
N GLU A 182 -20.12 -3.06 -4.28
CA GLU A 182 -20.74 -3.38 -5.57
C GLU A 182 -21.00 -2.15 -6.44
N LYS A 183 -21.15 -0.95 -5.86
CA LYS A 183 -21.48 0.27 -6.61
C LYS A 183 -20.39 1.34 -6.55
N ALA A 184 -19.52 1.30 -5.55
CA ALA A 184 -18.53 2.33 -5.31
C ALA A 184 -17.30 1.77 -4.58
N VAL A 185 -16.20 2.51 -4.66
CA VAL A 185 -15.04 2.36 -3.79
C VAL A 185 -15.09 3.43 -2.72
N ILE A 186 -14.88 3.04 -1.47
CA ILE A 186 -14.80 3.97 -0.33
C ILE A 186 -13.37 4.01 0.18
N ILE A 187 -12.79 5.20 0.23
CA ILE A 187 -11.48 5.46 0.84
C ILE A 187 -11.76 6.03 2.22
N ASP A 188 -11.27 5.35 3.26
CA ASP A 188 -11.53 5.65 4.67
C ASP A 188 -10.19 5.93 5.37
N PRO A 189 -9.69 7.17 5.34
CA PRO A 189 -8.58 7.60 6.19
C PRO A 189 -8.98 7.64 7.66
N ASP A 190 -8.05 7.28 8.53
CA ASP A 190 -8.23 7.39 9.98
C ASP A 190 -8.53 8.84 10.39
N GLY A 191 -9.31 8.99 11.45
CA GLY A 191 -9.62 10.31 12.01
C GLY A 191 -8.38 11.11 12.41
N PHE A 192 -7.28 10.43 12.75
CA PHE A 192 -5.98 11.03 13.05
C PHE A 192 -5.43 11.89 11.90
N LEU A 193 -5.65 11.49 10.64
CA LEU A 193 -5.25 12.26 9.45
C LEU A 193 -6.12 13.51 9.28
N ILE A 194 -7.32 13.52 9.86
CA ILE A 194 -8.26 14.64 9.80
C ILE A 194 -8.00 15.62 10.94
N ASP A 195 -7.81 15.09 12.15
CA ASP A 195 -7.56 15.86 13.36
C ASP A 195 -6.22 16.61 13.30
N GLN A 196 -5.21 16.05 12.62
CA GLN A 196 -3.84 16.61 12.55
C GLN A 196 -3.21 16.84 13.94
N ILE A 197 -3.73 16.15 14.97
CA ILE A 197 -3.20 16.19 16.33
C ILE A 197 -2.18 15.08 16.45
N SER A 198 -0.89 15.42 16.38
CA SER A 198 0.16 14.47 16.70
C SER A 198 0.08 14.12 18.19
N PRO A 199 0.10 12.84 18.58
CA PRO A 199 0.18 12.48 19.99
C PRO A 199 1.46 13.05 20.57
N SER A 200 1.38 13.57 21.80
CA SER A 200 2.50 14.18 22.54
C SER A 200 3.69 13.24 22.75
N ASP A 201 3.49 11.94 22.58
CA ASP A 201 4.47 10.87 22.83
C ASP A 201 5.11 10.31 21.53
N THR A 202 4.90 10.97 20.39
CA THR A 202 5.41 10.47 19.09
C THR A 202 6.59 11.32 18.62
N SER A 203 7.72 10.68 18.30
CA SER A 203 8.89 11.30 17.67
C SER A 203 8.65 11.84 16.24
N LYS A 204 7.39 11.84 15.78
CA LYS A 204 6.99 12.07 14.38
C LYS A 204 5.86 13.13 14.28
N PRO A 205 6.12 14.41 14.64
CA PRO A 205 5.08 15.44 14.69
C PRO A 205 4.40 15.72 13.34
N GLN A 206 5.09 15.48 12.23
CA GLN A 206 4.59 15.73 10.88
C GLN A 206 3.93 14.51 10.22
N LEU A 207 3.83 13.38 10.93
CA LEU A 207 3.26 12.14 10.40
C LEU A 207 1.86 12.32 9.77
N PRO A 208 0.86 12.89 10.46
CA PRO A 208 -0.49 12.96 9.90
C PRO A 208 -0.56 13.86 8.67
N ALA A 209 0.20 14.96 8.65
CA ALA A 209 0.24 15.88 7.53
C ALA A 209 0.87 15.22 6.28
N ARG A 210 1.98 14.50 6.47
CA ARG A 210 2.70 13.85 5.37
C ARG A 210 1.95 12.64 4.82
N LEU A 211 1.33 11.83 5.68
CA LEU A 211 0.48 10.71 5.23
C LEU A 211 -0.75 11.20 4.45
N TRP A 212 -1.38 12.28 4.91
CA TRP A 212 -2.48 12.93 4.20
C TRP A 212 -2.05 13.43 2.83
N GLN A 213 -0.93 14.17 2.75
CA GLN A 213 -0.41 14.64 1.47
C GLN A 213 -0.05 13.48 0.53
N SER A 214 0.55 12.40 1.06
CA SER A 214 0.86 11.19 0.28
C SER A 214 -0.40 10.59 -0.34
N LEU A 215 -1.49 10.49 0.43
CA LEU A 215 -2.77 9.99 -0.06
C LEU A 215 -3.33 10.87 -1.20
N LEU A 216 -3.29 12.20 -1.04
CA LEU A 216 -3.79 13.11 -2.07
C LEU A 216 -2.96 13.03 -3.36
N THR A 217 -1.63 13.01 -3.24
CA THR A 217 -0.71 12.83 -4.38
C THR A 217 -0.96 11.49 -5.07
N TRP A 218 -1.11 10.41 -4.31
CA TRP A 218 -1.39 9.10 -4.88
C TRP A 218 -2.71 9.09 -5.68
N LEU A 219 -3.76 9.76 -5.17
CA LEU A 219 -5.03 9.87 -5.88
C LEU A 219 -4.90 10.63 -7.20
N THR A 220 -4.19 11.76 -7.21
CA THR A 220 -4.02 12.57 -8.42
C THR A 220 -3.12 11.88 -9.45
N GLU A 221 -2.07 11.18 -9.02
CA GLU A 221 -1.17 10.44 -9.91
C GLU A 221 -1.85 9.22 -10.54
N ASN A 222 -2.57 8.44 -9.73
CA ASN A 222 -3.15 7.17 -10.19
C ASN A 222 -4.49 7.36 -10.91
N ARG A 223 -5.19 8.47 -10.69
CA ARG A 223 -6.56 8.67 -11.16
C ARG A 223 -6.82 10.10 -11.67
N GLN A 224 -5.86 10.65 -12.41
CA GLN A 224 -5.77 12.02 -12.94
C GLN A 224 -7.10 12.67 -13.40
N ARG A 225 -7.94 11.95 -14.17
CA ARG A 225 -9.18 12.53 -14.74
C ARG A 225 -10.26 12.86 -13.70
N GLN A 226 -10.44 11.98 -12.72
CA GLN A 226 -11.46 12.09 -11.67
C GLN A 226 -10.93 11.39 -10.41
N PRO A 227 -10.07 12.06 -9.63
CA PRO A 227 -9.46 11.45 -8.45
C PRO A 227 -10.48 10.95 -7.43
N LEU A 228 -11.56 11.71 -7.26
CA LEU A 228 -12.75 11.35 -6.48
C LEU A 228 -14.02 11.72 -7.26
N ASN A 229 -15.12 11.07 -6.90
CA ASN A 229 -16.47 11.32 -7.40
C ASN A 229 -17.37 11.99 -6.36
N GLY A 230 -16.97 11.99 -5.09
CA GLY A 230 -17.68 12.69 -4.02
C GLY A 230 -17.00 12.53 -2.66
N ILE A 231 -17.44 13.31 -1.68
CA ILE A 231 -16.95 13.28 -0.30
C ILE A 231 -18.13 12.98 0.63
N ILE A 232 -17.97 12.02 1.53
CA ILE A 232 -18.94 11.70 2.58
C ILE A 232 -18.36 12.21 3.90
N LEU A 233 -18.86 13.34 4.40
CA LEU A 233 -18.45 13.88 5.69
C LEU A 233 -19.34 13.33 6.80
N THR A 234 -18.73 12.66 7.76
CA THR A 234 -19.37 12.28 9.02
C THR A 234 -19.14 13.34 10.08
N VAL A 235 -20.24 13.77 10.70
CA VAL A 235 -20.22 14.75 11.79
C VAL A 235 -20.92 14.18 13.00
N ASP A 236 -20.18 14.10 14.10
CA ASP A 236 -20.71 13.66 15.40
C ASP A 236 -21.68 14.72 15.96
N THR A 237 -22.98 14.40 15.91
CA THR A 237 -24.04 15.30 16.36
C THR A 237 -24.02 15.50 17.87
N HIS A 238 -23.74 14.43 18.62
CA HIS A 238 -23.64 14.50 20.07
C HIS A 238 -22.53 15.49 20.47
N ARG A 239 -21.35 15.34 19.86
CA ARG A 239 -20.22 16.25 20.09
C ARG A 239 -20.55 17.71 19.77
N LEU A 240 -21.25 17.98 18.67
CA LEU A 240 -21.66 19.34 18.33
C LEU A 240 -22.52 20.02 19.41
N LEU A 241 -23.37 19.24 20.07
CA LEU A 241 -24.30 19.73 21.09
C LEU A 241 -23.67 19.78 22.49
N THR A 242 -22.78 18.86 22.82
CA THR A 242 -22.20 18.75 24.17
C THR A 242 -20.88 19.52 24.34
N ASP A 243 -20.10 19.68 23.26
CA ASP A 243 -18.81 20.37 23.34
C ASP A 243 -19.00 21.86 23.66
N ASN A 244 -18.03 22.40 24.41
CA ASN A 244 -17.96 23.83 24.64
C ASN A 244 -17.63 24.58 23.33
N LYS A 245 -17.80 25.91 23.33
CA LYS A 245 -17.60 26.74 22.14
C LYS A 245 -16.22 26.53 21.49
N ALA A 246 -15.15 26.55 22.29
CA ALA A 246 -13.79 26.41 21.78
C ALA A 246 -13.51 25.02 21.19
N GLN A 247 -14.02 23.95 21.81
CA GLN A 247 -13.90 22.59 21.30
C GLN A 247 -14.64 22.42 19.97
N ARG A 248 -15.87 22.96 19.86
CA ARG A 248 -16.65 22.93 18.63
C ARG A 248 -15.99 23.73 17.50
N GLU A 249 -15.44 24.91 17.78
CA GLU A 249 -14.71 25.71 16.79
C GLU A 249 -13.49 24.96 16.26
N ARG A 250 -12.69 24.32 17.14
CA ARG A 250 -11.54 23.49 16.70
C ARG A 250 -11.97 22.30 15.86
N TYR A 251 -13.05 21.63 16.26
CA TYR A 251 -13.60 20.49 15.54
C TYR A 251 -14.04 20.86 14.12
N ILE A 252 -14.82 21.93 13.97
CA ILE A 252 -15.25 22.43 12.66
C ILE A 252 -14.08 22.97 11.85
N ALA A 253 -13.13 23.68 12.47
CA ALA A 253 -11.94 24.19 11.80
C ALA A 253 -11.09 23.07 11.20
N ALA A 254 -10.88 21.97 11.93
CA ALA A 254 -10.14 20.82 11.42
C ALA A 254 -10.81 20.23 10.17
N LEU A 255 -12.13 20.03 10.21
CA LEU A 255 -12.90 19.54 9.06
C LEU A 255 -12.82 20.49 7.85
N HIS A 256 -13.01 21.79 8.10
CA HIS A 256 -12.97 22.80 7.05
C HIS A 256 -11.59 22.85 6.36
N LEU A 257 -10.50 22.81 7.14
CA LEU A 257 -9.14 22.76 6.60
C LEU A 257 -8.92 21.51 5.73
N ARG A 258 -9.41 20.33 6.15
CA ARG A 258 -9.27 19.11 5.32
C ARG A 258 -10.08 19.20 4.02
N LEU A 259 -11.26 19.81 4.04
CA LEU A 259 -12.04 20.04 2.83
C LEU A 259 -11.35 21.05 1.89
N GLN A 260 -10.71 22.07 2.46
CA GLN A 260 -9.92 23.03 1.71
C GLN A 260 -8.72 22.36 1.02
N ASP A 261 -8.00 21.48 1.71
CA ASP A 261 -6.89 20.70 1.14
C ASP A 261 -7.35 19.85 -0.05
N LEU A 262 -8.50 19.18 0.06
CA LEU A 262 -9.09 18.41 -1.04
C LEU A 262 -9.44 19.30 -2.23
N ARG A 263 -10.07 20.45 -1.97
CA ARG A 263 -10.43 21.40 -3.02
C ARG A 263 -9.19 21.93 -3.76
N LEU A 264 -8.15 22.30 -3.02
CA LEU A 264 -6.91 22.84 -3.57
C LEU A 264 -6.09 21.79 -4.33
N THR A 265 -6.15 20.52 -3.93
CA THR A 265 -5.34 19.47 -4.55
C THR A 265 -6.04 18.80 -5.74
N LEU A 266 -7.35 18.56 -5.64
CA LEU A 266 -8.10 17.79 -6.63
C LEU A 266 -8.65 18.64 -7.79
N HIS A 267 -8.73 19.97 -7.62
CA HIS A 267 -9.15 20.93 -8.66
C HIS A 267 -10.50 20.63 -9.34
N ASN A 268 -11.35 19.79 -8.73
CA ASN A 268 -12.63 19.35 -9.27
C ASN A 268 -13.76 19.72 -8.29
N PRO A 269 -14.87 20.32 -8.72
CA PRO A 269 -16.06 20.44 -7.88
C PRO A 269 -16.63 19.05 -7.58
N LEU A 270 -16.53 18.61 -6.33
CA LEU A 270 -17.03 17.32 -5.87
C LEU A 270 -18.36 17.51 -5.15
N PRO A 271 -19.38 16.66 -5.40
CA PRO A 271 -20.56 16.63 -4.57
C PRO A 271 -20.16 16.19 -3.15
N PHE A 272 -20.79 16.82 -2.17
CA PHE A 272 -20.48 16.65 -0.76
C PHE A 272 -21.73 16.17 -0.01
N TYR A 273 -21.60 15.06 0.71
CA TYR A 273 -22.67 14.44 1.47
C TYR A 273 -22.38 14.58 2.95
N LEU A 274 -23.22 15.32 3.66
CA LEU A 274 -23.13 15.48 5.11
C LEU A 274 -23.95 14.39 5.81
N VAL A 275 -23.30 13.59 6.64
CA VAL A 275 -23.94 12.56 7.45
C VAL A 275 -23.80 12.93 8.92
N LEU A 276 -24.93 13.24 9.54
CA LEU A 276 -25.02 13.46 10.98
C LEU A 276 -25.07 12.11 11.69
N THR A 277 -24.00 11.77 12.40
CA THR A 277 -23.87 10.50 13.12
C THR A 277 -24.21 10.68 14.59
N LYS A 278 -24.37 9.54 15.29
CA LYS A 278 -24.63 9.46 16.73
C LYS A 278 -25.90 10.17 17.20
N LEU A 279 -26.94 10.16 16.36
CA LEU A 279 -28.27 10.68 16.73
C LEU A 279 -28.91 9.86 17.86
N ASP A 280 -28.53 8.58 17.99
CA ASP A 280 -28.94 7.67 19.05
C ASP A 280 -28.51 8.12 20.46
N LEU A 281 -27.46 8.94 20.56
CA LEU A 281 -27.02 9.52 21.83
C LEU A 281 -27.84 10.75 22.26
N LEU A 282 -28.75 11.23 21.42
CA LEU A 282 -29.62 12.35 21.79
C LEU A 282 -30.68 11.91 22.78
N HIS A 283 -30.91 12.74 23.81
CA HIS A 283 -31.93 12.47 24.80
C HIS A 283 -33.31 12.36 24.14
N GLY A 284 -33.97 11.22 24.32
CA GLY A 284 -35.30 10.94 23.76
C GLY A 284 -35.30 10.33 22.35
N PHE A 285 -34.14 10.12 21.71
CA PHE A 285 -34.08 9.50 20.39
C PHE A 285 -34.71 8.11 20.38
N SER A 286 -34.38 7.25 21.36
CA SER A 286 -34.91 5.88 21.42
C SER A 286 -36.44 5.84 21.51
N ALA A 287 -37.04 6.74 22.29
CA ALA A 287 -38.50 6.85 22.39
C ALA A 287 -39.13 7.33 21.07
N ALA A 288 -38.56 8.37 20.45
CA ALA A 288 -39.03 8.88 19.16
C ALA A 288 -38.85 7.85 18.03
N PHE A 289 -37.75 7.10 18.01
CA PHE A 289 -37.50 6.07 17.01
C PHE A 289 -38.43 4.87 17.16
N GLN A 290 -38.78 4.51 18.41
CA GLN A 290 -39.75 3.46 18.71
C GLN A 290 -41.17 3.83 18.25
N SER A 291 -41.54 5.11 18.26
CA SER A 291 -42.85 5.55 17.76
C SER A 291 -42.97 5.57 16.24
N LEU A 292 -41.88 5.38 15.49
CA LEU A 292 -41.92 5.30 14.03
C LEU A 292 -42.39 3.92 13.56
N ASP A 293 -43.23 3.92 12.52
CA ASP A 293 -43.64 2.70 11.83
C ASP A 293 -42.53 2.13 10.96
N LYS A 294 -42.62 0.84 10.60
CA LYS A 294 -41.64 0.15 9.73
C LYS A 294 -41.28 0.93 8.45
N PRO A 295 -42.21 1.46 7.64
CA PRO A 295 -41.87 2.24 6.45
C PRO A 295 -41.12 3.53 6.78
N GLN A 296 -41.49 4.22 7.86
CA GLN A 296 -40.83 5.46 8.30
C GLN A 296 -39.38 5.18 8.74
N ARG A 297 -39.13 4.06 9.43
CA ARG A 297 -37.76 3.65 9.81
C ARG A 297 -36.88 3.30 8.61
N THR A 298 -37.46 2.87 7.50
CA THR A 298 -36.71 2.58 6.26
C THR A 298 -36.55 3.80 5.35
N GLN A 299 -37.23 4.91 5.65
CA GLN A 299 -37.12 6.13 4.87
C GLN A 299 -35.75 6.78 5.10
N ILE A 300 -35.21 7.37 4.04
CA ILE A 300 -33.97 8.15 4.12
C ILE A 300 -34.26 9.39 4.97
N LEU A 301 -33.57 9.51 6.10
CA LEU A 301 -33.60 10.70 6.94
C LEU A 301 -32.58 11.71 6.40
N GLY A 302 -33.04 12.63 5.55
CA GLY A 302 -32.20 13.69 5.01
C GLY A 302 -32.83 14.39 3.82
N VAL A 303 -32.11 15.40 3.31
CA VAL A 303 -32.47 16.16 2.12
C VAL A 303 -31.30 16.16 1.15
N THR A 304 -31.59 16.20 -0.15
CA THR A 304 -30.56 16.38 -1.19
C THR A 304 -30.71 17.76 -1.76
N PHE A 305 -29.69 18.61 -1.57
CA PHE A 305 -29.70 19.97 -2.07
C PHE A 305 -29.44 20.01 -3.58
N SER A 306 -30.10 20.93 -4.28
CA SER A 306 -29.84 21.12 -5.71
C SER A 306 -28.45 21.77 -5.94
N LEU A 307 -27.68 21.20 -6.87
CA LEU A 307 -26.32 21.68 -7.18
C LEU A 307 -26.31 23.01 -7.98
N ASN A 308 -27.47 23.46 -8.46
CA ASN A 308 -27.63 24.62 -9.34
C ASN A 308 -28.17 25.87 -8.61
N ALA A 309 -28.09 25.89 -7.28
CA ALA A 309 -28.37 27.07 -6.47
C ALA A 309 -27.34 28.18 -6.76
N HIS A 310 -27.62 29.04 -7.75
CA HIS A 310 -26.85 30.25 -7.99
C HIS A 310 -26.97 31.28 -6.85
N ASP A 311 -27.93 31.08 -5.94
CA ASP A 311 -28.25 31.96 -4.83
C ASP A 311 -27.93 31.27 -3.49
N GLU A 312 -27.13 31.91 -2.64
CA GLU A 312 -26.62 31.36 -1.36
C GLU A 312 -27.75 31.07 -0.34
N HIS A 313 -28.97 31.53 -0.60
CA HIS A 313 -30.13 31.37 0.26
C HIS A 313 -31.19 30.41 -0.28
N SER A 314 -31.08 29.91 -1.51
CA SER A 314 -32.12 29.05 -2.09
C SER A 314 -32.27 27.71 -1.37
N TRP A 315 -31.23 27.24 -0.68
CA TRP A 315 -31.29 26.03 0.15
C TRP A 315 -32.28 26.13 1.31
N ARG A 316 -32.66 27.35 1.74
CA ARG A 316 -33.64 27.53 2.84
C ARG A 316 -35.07 27.18 2.43
N THR A 317 -35.33 27.15 1.12
CA THR A 317 -36.65 26.86 0.54
C THR A 317 -36.78 25.43 0.04
N GLU A 318 -35.71 24.63 0.14
CA GLU A 318 -35.67 23.18 -0.16
C GLU A 318 -35.86 22.36 1.13
#